data_AF-A0A0T0MA13-F1
#
_entry.id   AF-A0A0T0MA13-F1
#
_cell.length_a   1.000
_cell.length_b   1.000
_cell.length_c   1.000
_cell.angle_alpha   90.00
_cell.angle_beta   90.00
_cell.angle_gamma   90.00
#
_symmetry.space_group_name_H-M   'P 1'
#
loop_
_entity.id
_entity.type
_entity.pdbx_description
1 polymer ?
#
loop_
_entity_poly.entity_id
_entity_poly.type
_entity_poly.pdbx_seq_one_letter_code
_entity_poly.pdbx_strand_id
1 'polypeptide(L)'
;MKSRFCLNLVFVTGLFILSLNVKAQEFKVTEIPVSLVGQYLKTSNPNISKIKNLFPADRKFKNSKDHTAVVQKIIDANKVIFLPDFKIFINSKGLKIGSDKKIIFRKNSSIQSVGFANGRFSDVVKIYNAQNVEIVNAVIVGNRYSKTKSQTGQWSAGIAVLNSKNVTISNAKISDTFGDGIFIGSEDGGFSENVVVDGGWINKARRNGISVTSAKNVVLKNILISNTYGHDPQCGIDIEPSWEKDIVNNILLKNIYTFHNQVAGIAINLNEFNRQNASNIKKVDITIDKHTDEGSRHGLLTSLNTEDLPHDAQGLIKIKNADWRQNQVPYWFTPNRHSIKIEFSGIVIDHLQKKKDFETKVKNIENVKLISE
;
A
#
# COMPACT_ATOMS: atom_id res chain seq x y z
N MET A 1 -48.97 1.58 11.92
CA MET A 1 -47.80 1.22 11.08
C MET A 1 -47.59 2.28 10.01
N LYS A 2 -46.56 3.12 10.16
CA LYS A 2 -45.78 3.74 9.07
C LYS A 2 -44.62 4.49 9.73
N SER A 3 -43.42 4.00 9.46
CA SER A 3 -42.14 4.38 10.08
C SER A 3 -41.67 5.76 9.65
N ARG A 4 -41.18 6.55 10.62
CA ARG A 4 -40.37 7.75 10.35
C ARG A 4 -38.96 7.32 9.95
N PHE A 5 -38.56 7.62 8.72
CA PHE A 5 -37.16 7.60 8.32
C PHE A 5 -36.46 8.81 8.95
N CYS A 6 -35.56 8.58 9.91
CA CYS A 6 -34.59 9.58 10.33
C CYS A 6 -33.43 9.59 9.33
N LEU A 7 -33.25 10.72 8.66
CA LEU A 7 -32.08 11.00 7.83
C LEU A 7 -30.98 11.50 8.76
N ASN A 8 -30.01 10.65 9.12
CA ASN A 8 -28.84 11.08 9.87
C ASN A 8 -27.89 11.83 8.92
N LEU A 9 -27.83 13.14 9.11
CA LEU A 9 -26.89 14.05 8.46
C LEU A 9 -25.50 13.87 9.12
N VAL A 10 -24.57 13.23 8.42
CA VAL A 10 -23.17 13.12 8.86
C VAL A 10 -22.50 14.47 8.64
N PHE A 11 -22.20 15.19 9.72
CA PHE A 11 -21.34 16.37 9.70
C PHE A 11 -19.89 15.91 9.50
N VAL A 12 -19.34 16.15 8.31
CA VAL A 12 -17.89 16.09 8.08
C VAL A 12 -17.34 17.45 8.48
N THR A 13 -16.69 17.53 9.64
CA THR A 13 -15.92 18.71 10.05
C THR A 13 -14.67 18.83 9.17
N GLY A 14 -14.80 19.56 8.07
CA GLY A 14 -13.66 20.00 7.27
C GLY A 14 -12.85 21.03 8.04
N LEU A 15 -11.60 20.71 8.37
CA LEU A 15 -10.61 21.70 8.79
C LEU A 15 -10.33 22.63 7.60
N PHE A 16 -10.95 23.82 7.60
CA PHE A 16 -10.52 24.92 6.74
C PHE A 16 -9.22 25.50 7.33
N ILE A 17 -8.08 25.02 6.85
CA ILE A 17 -6.80 25.68 7.07
C ILE A 17 -6.71 26.83 6.07
N LEU A 18 -6.77 28.06 6.58
CA LEU A 18 -6.38 29.26 5.84
C LEU A 18 -4.97 29.05 5.27
N SER A 19 -4.88 28.94 3.95
CA SER A 19 -3.65 28.72 3.21
C SER A 19 -2.74 29.94 3.30
N LEU A 20 -1.86 29.97 4.29
CA LEU A 20 -0.62 30.74 4.17
C LEU A 20 0.20 30.08 3.05
N ASN A 21 0.49 30.83 1.99
CA ASN A 21 1.36 30.42 0.89
C ASN A 21 2.81 30.28 1.38
N VAL A 22 3.06 29.25 2.18
CA VAL A 22 4.38 28.66 2.31
C VAL A 22 4.66 28.05 0.94
N LYS A 23 5.71 28.50 0.24
CA LYS A 23 6.19 27.84 -0.97
C LYS A 23 6.58 26.40 -0.58
N ALA A 24 5.64 25.47 -0.65
CA ALA A 24 5.93 24.06 -0.58
C ALA A 24 6.88 23.77 -1.74
N GLN A 25 8.07 23.25 -1.42
CA GLN A 25 8.99 22.80 -2.45
C GLN A 25 8.25 21.76 -3.30
N GLU A 26 8.15 22.01 -4.60
CA GLU A 26 7.54 21.06 -5.53
C GLU A 26 8.29 19.72 -5.46
N PHE A 27 7.56 18.62 -5.27
CA PHE A 27 8.16 17.29 -5.25
C PHE A 27 8.79 16.99 -6.61
N LYS A 28 10.06 16.59 -6.62
CA LYS A 28 10.78 16.17 -7.82
C LYS A 28 11.02 14.67 -7.76
N VAL A 29 10.57 13.96 -8.79
CA VAL A 29 10.90 12.53 -8.96
C VAL A 29 12.42 12.38 -9.07
N THR A 30 12.97 11.47 -8.26
CA THR A 30 14.41 11.17 -8.24
C THR A 30 14.69 9.89 -9.01
N GLU A 31 15.82 9.85 -9.70
CA GLU A 31 16.31 8.63 -10.34
C GLU A 31 16.71 7.60 -9.28
N ILE A 32 16.31 6.34 -9.48
CA ILE A 32 16.60 5.26 -8.55
C ILE A 32 17.82 4.50 -9.06
N PRO A 33 18.85 4.24 -8.23
CA PRO A 33 19.99 3.43 -8.63
C PRO A 33 19.57 2.04 -9.14
N VAL A 34 20.06 1.63 -10.31
CA VAL A 34 19.75 0.31 -10.89
C VAL A 34 20.19 -0.83 -9.97
N SER A 35 21.32 -0.65 -9.28
CA SER A 35 21.81 -1.60 -8.28
C SER A 35 20.82 -1.79 -7.12
N LEU A 36 20.20 -0.71 -6.66
CA LEU A 36 19.16 -0.76 -5.62
C LEU A 36 17.93 -1.51 -6.12
N VAL A 37 17.44 -1.19 -7.34
CA VAL A 37 16.32 -1.92 -7.95
C VAL A 37 16.62 -3.42 -8.05
N GLY A 38 17.84 -3.79 -8.46
CA GLY A 38 18.26 -5.19 -8.59
C GLY A 38 18.32 -5.99 -7.29
N GLN A 39 18.40 -5.34 -6.13
CA GLN A 39 18.35 -6.02 -4.82
C GLN A 39 16.94 -6.51 -4.47
N TYR A 40 15.91 -5.81 -4.97
CA TYR A 40 14.51 -6.03 -4.58
C TYR A 40 13.66 -6.62 -5.71
N LEU A 41 13.98 -6.29 -6.96
CA LEU A 41 13.32 -6.82 -8.15
C LEU A 41 14.19 -7.91 -8.80
N LYS A 42 13.78 -9.17 -8.62
CA LYS A 42 14.50 -10.34 -9.15
C LYS A 42 14.19 -10.52 -10.63
N THR A 43 15.19 -10.88 -11.42
CA THR A 43 14.94 -11.44 -12.74
C THR A 43 14.40 -12.86 -12.57
N SER A 44 13.29 -13.18 -13.24
CA SER A 44 12.83 -14.56 -13.30
C SER A 44 12.21 -14.86 -14.65
N ASN A 45 12.56 -16.04 -15.18
CA ASN A 45 11.97 -16.62 -16.37
C ASN A 45 11.37 -17.95 -15.96
N PRO A 46 10.07 -18.00 -15.61
CA PRO A 46 9.42 -19.28 -15.32
C PRO A 46 9.63 -20.23 -16.51
N ASN A 47 9.95 -21.49 -16.25
CA ASN A 47 10.11 -22.48 -17.31
C ASN A 47 8.74 -22.79 -17.93
N ILE A 48 8.51 -22.30 -19.15
CA ILE A 48 7.23 -22.35 -19.86
C ILE A 48 7.22 -23.32 -21.04
N SER A 49 8.26 -24.13 -21.22
CA SER A 49 8.49 -24.96 -22.42
C SER A 49 7.39 -26.00 -22.72
N LYS A 50 6.48 -26.28 -21.78
CA LYS A 50 5.41 -27.28 -21.92
C LYS A 50 3.99 -26.77 -21.63
N ILE A 51 3.77 -25.46 -21.65
CA ILE A 51 2.51 -24.86 -21.18
C ILE A 51 1.62 -24.43 -22.34
N LYS A 52 0.35 -24.87 -22.31
CA LYS A 52 -0.66 -24.49 -23.30
C LYS A 52 -0.88 -22.98 -23.27
N ASN A 53 -0.76 -22.33 -24.44
CA ASN A 53 -1.15 -20.94 -24.60
C ASN A 53 -2.69 -20.82 -24.54
N LEU A 54 -3.21 -20.02 -23.61
CA LEU A 54 -4.64 -19.76 -23.45
C LEU A 54 -5.13 -18.55 -24.25
N PHE A 55 -4.21 -17.71 -24.74
CA PHE A 55 -4.52 -16.44 -25.37
C PHE A 55 -4.54 -16.54 -26.90
N PRO A 56 -5.44 -15.81 -27.59
CA PRO A 56 -5.44 -15.75 -29.05
C PRO A 56 -4.08 -15.27 -29.59
N ALA A 57 -3.63 -15.88 -30.67
CA ALA A 57 -2.35 -15.55 -31.30
C ALA A 57 -2.48 -14.59 -32.50
N ASP A 58 -3.71 -14.28 -32.91
CA ASP A 58 -4.00 -13.51 -34.11
C ASP A 58 -3.63 -12.03 -33.96
N ARG A 59 -3.43 -11.38 -35.11
CA ARG A 59 -3.02 -9.97 -35.19
C ARG A 59 -4.08 -9.02 -34.61
N LYS A 60 -5.37 -9.38 -34.70
CA LYS A 60 -6.46 -8.56 -34.19
C LYS A 60 -6.43 -8.49 -32.67
N PHE A 61 -6.21 -9.62 -31.99
CA PHE A 61 -6.02 -9.65 -30.54
C PHE A 61 -4.77 -8.87 -30.11
N LYS A 62 -3.60 -9.18 -30.69
CA LYS A 62 -2.33 -8.52 -30.33
C LYS A 62 -2.36 -6.99 -30.50
N ASN A 63 -3.08 -6.49 -31.50
CA ASN A 63 -3.18 -5.06 -31.78
C ASN A 63 -4.38 -4.37 -31.09
N SER A 64 -5.12 -5.09 -30.22
CA SER A 64 -6.26 -4.51 -29.54
C SER A 64 -5.82 -3.38 -28.59
N LYS A 65 -6.61 -2.31 -28.51
CA LYS A 65 -6.43 -1.23 -27.52
C LYS A 65 -7.08 -1.55 -26.18
N ASP A 66 -7.82 -2.66 -26.11
CA ASP A 66 -8.51 -3.13 -24.91
C ASP A 66 -8.59 -4.66 -24.95
N HIS A 67 -7.97 -5.30 -23.97
CA HIS A 67 -7.94 -6.75 -23.82
C HIS A 67 -8.84 -7.24 -22.67
N THR A 68 -9.46 -6.33 -21.90
CA THR A 68 -10.09 -6.65 -20.61
C THR A 68 -11.07 -7.82 -20.69
N ALA A 69 -12.02 -7.78 -21.62
CA ALA A 69 -13.07 -8.81 -21.71
C ALA A 69 -12.51 -10.21 -22.04
N VAL A 70 -11.52 -10.27 -22.94
CA VAL A 70 -10.90 -11.54 -23.35
C VAL A 70 -10.04 -12.11 -22.22
N VAL A 71 -9.22 -11.27 -21.58
CA VAL A 71 -8.37 -11.70 -20.46
C VAL A 71 -9.22 -12.13 -19.27
N GLN A 72 -10.28 -11.39 -18.94
CA GLN A 72 -11.21 -11.76 -17.87
C GLN A 72 -11.83 -13.14 -18.11
N LYS A 73 -12.34 -13.41 -19.32
CA LYS A 73 -12.91 -14.73 -19.67
C LYS A 73 -11.91 -15.87 -19.49
N ILE A 74 -10.63 -15.65 -19.81
CA ILE A 74 -9.57 -16.64 -19.60
C ILE A 74 -9.30 -16.85 -18.11
N ILE A 75 -9.24 -15.78 -17.32
CA ILE A 75 -9.06 -15.85 -15.86
C ILE A 75 -10.21 -16.62 -15.21
N ASP A 76 -11.45 -16.35 -15.61
CA ASP A 76 -12.64 -17.01 -15.05
C ASP A 76 -12.58 -18.52 -15.29
N ALA A 77 -12.23 -18.95 -16.50
CA ALA A 77 -12.26 -20.34 -16.93
C ALA A 77 -11.06 -21.21 -16.49
N ASN A 78 -9.97 -20.62 -15.98
CA ASN A 78 -8.73 -21.36 -15.73
C ASN A 78 -8.19 -21.13 -14.31
N LYS A 79 -7.48 -22.12 -13.76
CA LYS A 79 -6.83 -22.00 -12.43
C LYS A 79 -5.41 -21.45 -12.54
N VAL A 80 -4.63 -21.92 -13.51
CA VAL A 80 -3.25 -21.47 -13.74
C VAL A 80 -3.20 -20.73 -15.08
N ILE A 81 -2.80 -19.46 -15.04
CA ILE A 81 -2.82 -18.56 -16.18
C ILE A 81 -1.42 -17.98 -16.37
N PHE A 82 -0.85 -18.23 -17.54
CA PHE A 82 0.35 -17.52 -18.00
C PHE A 82 -0.10 -16.41 -18.92
N LEU A 83 0.07 -15.16 -18.51
CA LEU A 83 -0.26 -14.01 -19.36
C LEU A 83 0.54 -14.06 -20.67
N PRO A 84 0.01 -13.48 -21.75
CA PRO A 84 0.71 -13.48 -23.03
C PRO A 84 2.04 -12.73 -22.92
N ASP A 85 3.03 -13.14 -23.69
CA ASP A 85 4.39 -12.57 -23.66
C ASP A 85 4.49 -11.23 -24.41
N PHE A 86 3.55 -10.34 -24.17
CA PHE A 86 3.51 -8.98 -24.68
C PHE A 86 2.65 -8.09 -23.78
N LYS A 87 2.65 -6.79 -24.09
CA LYS A 87 1.85 -5.79 -23.36
C LYS A 87 0.36 -5.90 -23.69
N ILE A 88 -0.48 -6.11 -22.69
CA ILE A 88 -1.93 -6.04 -22.79
C ILE A 88 -2.45 -4.73 -22.19
N PHE A 89 -3.58 -4.26 -22.72
CA PHE A 89 -4.25 -3.05 -22.26
C PHE A 89 -5.51 -3.42 -21.49
N ILE A 90 -5.64 -2.93 -20.26
CA ILE A 90 -6.78 -3.20 -19.38
C ILE A 90 -7.50 -1.88 -19.11
N ASN A 91 -8.77 -1.80 -19.53
CA ASN A 91 -9.60 -0.62 -19.32
C ASN A 91 -9.99 -0.42 -17.83
N SER A 92 -10.75 0.63 -17.55
CA SER A 92 -11.16 1.04 -16.20
C SER A 92 -12.05 0.05 -15.43
N LYS A 93 -12.47 -1.07 -16.03
CA LYS A 93 -13.17 -2.15 -15.32
C LYS A 93 -12.20 -3.07 -14.55
N GLY A 94 -10.91 -3.01 -14.87
CA GLY A 94 -9.89 -3.86 -14.27
C GLY A 94 -10.05 -5.35 -14.60
N LEU A 95 -9.20 -6.18 -13.98
CA LEU A 95 -9.33 -7.63 -13.94
C LEU A 95 -9.76 -8.07 -12.55
N LYS A 96 -10.83 -8.87 -12.46
CA LYS A 96 -11.31 -9.47 -11.22
C LYS A 96 -10.73 -10.87 -11.06
N ILE A 97 -10.06 -11.12 -9.95
CA ILE A 97 -9.41 -12.40 -9.66
C ILE A 97 -10.20 -13.09 -8.55
N GLY A 98 -10.85 -14.21 -8.91
CA GLY A 98 -11.53 -15.09 -7.96
C GLY A 98 -10.59 -16.06 -7.26
N SER A 99 -11.15 -17.03 -6.55
CA SER A 99 -10.40 -18.04 -5.80
C SER A 99 -9.64 -19.05 -6.67
N ASP A 100 -8.64 -19.68 -6.07
CA ASP A 100 -7.84 -20.78 -6.62
C ASP A 100 -7.17 -20.42 -7.95
N LYS A 101 -6.57 -19.23 -8.00
CA LYS A 101 -5.90 -18.68 -9.19
C LYS A 101 -4.40 -18.54 -8.97
N LYS A 102 -3.62 -18.95 -9.98
CA LYS A 102 -2.21 -18.63 -10.12
C LYS A 102 -2.01 -17.88 -11.43
N ILE A 103 -1.61 -16.62 -11.37
CA ILE A 103 -1.38 -15.75 -12.53
C ILE A 103 0.10 -15.44 -12.62
N ILE A 104 0.70 -15.77 -13.75
CA ILE A 104 2.15 -15.67 -13.97
C ILE A 104 2.40 -14.76 -15.16
N PHE A 105 3.17 -13.71 -14.93
CA PHE A 105 3.66 -12.83 -15.97
C PHE A 105 4.94 -13.43 -16.55
N ARG A 106 4.97 -13.56 -17.88
CA ARG A 106 6.16 -13.97 -18.63
C ARG A 106 7.09 -12.76 -18.76
N LYS A 107 8.31 -13.01 -19.27
CA LYS A 107 9.37 -12.00 -19.38
C LYS A 107 8.90 -10.68 -20.01
N ASN A 108 8.08 -10.75 -21.05
CA ASN A 108 7.58 -9.58 -21.79
C ASN A 108 6.10 -9.29 -21.50
N SER A 109 5.48 -10.02 -20.56
CA SER A 109 4.11 -9.73 -20.12
C SER A 109 4.07 -8.43 -19.33
N SER A 110 3.16 -7.54 -19.70
CA SER A 110 2.87 -6.35 -18.89
C SER A 110 1.43 -5.91 -19.07
N ILE A 111 0.82 -5.36 -18.03
CA ILE A 111 -0.45 -4.66 -18.11
C ILE A 111 -0.19 -3.16 -18.21
N GLN A 112 -0.80 -2.52 -19.20
CA GLN A 112 -1.00 -1.08 -19.23
C GLN A 112 -2.47 -0.79 -18.89
N SER A 113 -2.72 -0.13 -17.77
CA SER A 113 -4.06 0.40 -17.45
C SER A 113 -4.39 1.55 -18.41
N VAL A 114 -5.58 1.52 -18.99
CA VAL A 114 -6.08 2.55 -19.92
C VAL A 114 -7.46 3.05 -19.49
N GLY A 115 -7.78 4.29 -19.89
CA GLY A 115 -9.04 4.94 -19.51
C GLY A 115 -8.93 5.76 -18.23
N PHE A 116 -10.07 6.07 -17.62
CA PHE A 116 -10.18 6.93 -16.46
C PHE A 116 -10.23 6.14 -15.15
N ALA A 117 -9.83 6.76 -14.05
CA ALA A 117 -10.11 6.31 -12.69
C ALA A 117 -11.12 7.28 -12.09
N ASN A 118 -12.34 6.83 -11.80
CA ASN A 118 -13.40 7.68 -11.26
C ASN A 118 -14.14 7.07 -10.06
N GLY A 119 -13.64 5.96 -9.52
CA GLY A 119 -14.24 5.31 -8.37
C GLY A 119 -13.52 4.05 -7.89
N ARG A 120 -14.08 3.44 -6.84
CA ARG A 120 -13.58 2.23 -6.15
C ARG A 120 -13.46 0.98 -7.04
N PHE A 121 -14.08 0.99 -8.22
CA PHE A 121 -14.03 -0.16 -9.14
C PHE A 121 -12.93 -0.06 -10.20
N SER A 122 -12.06 0.94 -10.12
CA SER A 122 -11.04 1.21 -11.15
C SER A 122 -9.67 0.57 -10.89
N ASP A 123 -9.54 -0.37 -9.95
CA ASP A 123 -8.28 -1.08 -9.71
C ASP A 123 -7.88 -1.93 -10.92
N VAL A 124 -6.59 -1.97 -11.22
CA VAL A 124 -6.11 -2.66 -12.44
C VAL A 124 -6.25 -4.17 -12.30
N VAL A 125 -5.85 -4.71 -11.15
CA VAL A 125 -6.05 -6.11 -10.76
C VAL A 125 -6.69 -6.16 -9.38
N LYS A 126 -7.90 -6.70 -9.29
CA LYS A 126 -8.72 -6.74 -8.08
C LYS A 126 -8.96 -8.17 -7.64
N ILE A 127 -8.30 -8.58 -6.55
CA ILE A 127 -8.56 -9.83 -5.84
C ILE A 127 -9.62 -9.52 -4.78
N TYR A 128 -10.84 -10.00 -4.97
CA TYR A 128 -11.97 -9.63 -4.10
C TYR A 128 -12.79 -10.85 -3.71
N ASN A 129 -13.09 -10.98 -2.41
CA ASN A 129 -13.81 -12.13 -1.84
C ASN A 129 -13.26 -13.47 -2.36
N ALA A 130 -11.93 -13.59 -2.39
CA ALA A 130 -11.23 -14.71 -2.99
C ALA A 130 -10.31 -15.40 -1.98
N GLN A 131 -9.99 -16.67 -2.23
CA GLN A 131 -9.03 -17.43 -1.47
C GLN A 131 -8.01 -18.15 -2.35
N ASN A 132 -6.79 -18.35 -1.84
CA ASN A 132 -5.73 -19.10 -2.51
C ASN A 132 -5.36 -18.49 -3.87
N VAL A 133 -4.84 -17.26 -3.84
CA VAL A 133 -4.45 -16.53 -5.05
C VAL A 133 -2.95 -16.27 -5.04
N GLU A 134 -2.28 -16.60 -6.15
CA GLU A 134 -0.86 -16.33 -6.37
C GLU A 134 -0.69 -15.46 -7.62
N ILE A 135 -0.02 -14.32 -7.49
CA ILE A 135 0.39 -13.47 -8.60
C ILE A 135 1.91 -13.39 -8.64
N VAL A 136 2.51 -13.77 -9.76
CA VAL A 136 3.97 -13.89 -9.90
C VAL A 136 4.47 -12.97 -11.02
N ASN A 137 5.50 -12.17 -10.70
CA ASN A 137 6.21 -11.26 -11.61
C ASN A 137 5.34 -10.17 -12.24
N ALA A 138 4.28 -9.73 -11.56
CA ALA A 138 3.36 -8.75 -12.13
C ALA A 138 4.12 -7.52 -12.65
N VAL A 139 3.93 -7.14 -13.91
CA VAL A 139 4.43 -5.87 -14.44
C VAL A 139 3.22 -5.03 -14.81
N ILE A 140 2.94 -4.00 -14.03
CA ILE A 140 1.74 -3.17 -14.16
C ILE A 140 2.14 -1.70 -14.26
N VAL A 141 1.70 -1.04 -15.32
CA VAL A 141 1.74 0.43 -15.45
C VAL A 141 0.32 0.94 -15.30
N GLY A 142 0.10 1.77 -14.30
CA GLY A 142 -1.19 2.38 -14.03
C GLY A 142 -1.56 3.47 -15.02
N ASN A 143 -2.65 4.18 -14.71
CA ASN A 143 -3.23 5.21 -15.55
C ASN A 143 -2.99 6.64 -15.01
N ARG A 144 -1.94 6.87 -14.20
CA ARG A 144 -1.62 8.18 -13.62
C ARG A 144 -1.59 9.33 -14.64
N TYR A 145 -1.10 9.07 -15.84
CA TYR A 145 -0.97 10.07 -16.92
C TYR A 145 -2.08 9.99 -17.97
N SER A 146 -3.22 9.42 -17.62
CA SER A 146 -4.36 9.36 -18.54
C SER A 146 -4.83 10.77 -18.91
N LYS A 147 -5.01 11.03 -20.21
CA LYS A 147 -5.45 12.34 -20.72
C LYS A 147 -6.97 12.53 -20.68
N THR A 148 -7.70 11.62 -20.03
CA THR A 148 -9.17 11.67 -19.96
C THR A 148 -9.63 12.67 -18.92
N LYS A 149 -10.61 13.52 -19.25
CA LYS A 149 -11.21 14.50 -18.31
C LYS A 149 -11.98 13.86 -17.13
N SER A 150 -12.11 12.54 -17.11
CA SER A 150 -12.90 11.79 -16.12
C SER A 150 -12.06 11.22 -14.97
N GLN A 151 -10.80 11.62 -14.82
CA GLN A 151 -9.99 11.21 -13.66
C GLN A 151 -10.37 12.01 -12.41
N THR A 152 -10.95 11.34 -11.42
CA THR A 152 -11.39 11.94 -10.15
C THR A 152 -11.18 10.96 -8.99
N GLY A 153 -11.16 11.50 -7.77
CA GLY A 153 -11.02 10.69 -6.56
C GLY A 153 -9.60 10.19 -6.31
N GLN A 154 -9.51 9.09 -5.56
CA GLN A 154 -8.28 8.66 -4.89
C GLN A 154 -7.98 7.15 -5.05
N TRP A 155 -8.78 6.45 -5.85
CA TRP A 155 -8.74 5.00 -6.06
C TRP A 155 -8.01 4.63 -7.36
N SER A 156 -8.04 3.35 -7.76
CA SER A 156 -7.27 2.74 -8.87
C SER A 156 -5.88 2.30 -8.45
N ALA A 157 -5.85 1.29 -7.58
CA ALA A 157 -4.63 0.60 -7.21
C ALA A 157 -4.10 -0.24 -8.38
N GLY A 158 -2.78 -0.47 -8.41
CA GLY A 158 -2.18 -1.44 -9.33
C GLY A 158 -2.66 -2.87 -9.03
N ILE A 159 -2.59 -3.27 -7.75
CA ILE A 159 -3.20 -4.52 -7.26
C ILE A 159 -3.99 -4.21 -5.98
N ALA A 160 -5.28 -4.56 -5.95
CA ALA A 160 -6.10 -4.50 -4.75
C ALA A 160 -6.38 -5.92 -4.24
N VAL A 161 -6.11 -6.17 -2.95
CA VAL A 161 -6.45 -7.38 -2.20
C VAL A 161 -7.50 -7.01 -1.18
N LEU A 162 -8.73 -7.45 -1.42
CA LEU A 162 -9.91 -7.00 -0.69
C LEU A 162 -10.68 -8.20 -0.18
N ASN A 163 -10.95 -8.25 1.12
CA ASN A 163 -11.73 -9.33 1.74
C ASN A 163 -11.26 -10.75 1.34
N SER A 164 -9.94 -10.94 1.21
CA SER A 164 -9.38 -12.14 0.59
C SER A 164 -8.41 -12.85 1.51
N LYS A 165 -8.30 -14.17 1.35
CA LYS A 165 -7.51 -15.04 2.23
C LYS A 165 -6.44 -15.83 1.49
N ASN A 166 -5.26 -15.99 2.09
CA ASN A 166 -4.15 -16.76 1.51
C ASN A 166 -3.77 -16.21 0.11
N VAL A 167 -3.30 -14.97 0.09
CA VAL A 167 -2.89 -14.27 -1.13
C VAL A 167 -1.39 -14.07 -1.12
N THR A 168 -0.72 -14.49 -2.19
CA THR A 168 0.72 -14.26 -2.39
C THR A 168 0.95 -13.43 -3.65
N ILE A 169 1.67 -12.32 -3.51
CA ILE A 169 2.15 -11.50 -4.63
C ILE A 169 3.67 -11.55 -4.57
N SER A 170 4.30 -12.07 -5.62
CA SER A 170 5.75 -12.23 -5.68
C SER A 170 6.35 -11.41 -6.80
N ASN A 171 7.39 -10.64 -6.47
CA ASN A 171 8.25 -9.94 -7.43
C ASN A 171 7.48 -8.98 -8.36
N ALA A 172 6.55 -8.20 -7.81
CA ALA A 172 5.74 -7.27 -8.59
C ALA A 172 6.50 -5.97 -8.92
N LYS A 173 6.47 -5.55 -10.17
CA LYS A 173 6.89 -4.23 -10.64
C LYS A 173 5.66 -3.40 -10.99
N ILE A 174 5.33 -2.41 -10.18
CA ILE A 174 4.15 -1.55 -10.36
C ILE A 174 4.61 -0.11 -10.51
N SER A 175 4.12 0.61 -11.52
CA SER A 175 4.41 2.03 -11.66
C SER A 175 3.22 2.88 -12.09
N ASP A 176 3.31 4.18 -11.84
CA ASP A 176 2.41 5.18 -12.43
C ASP A 176 0.93 4.91 -12.14
N THR A 177 0.60 4.49 -10.92
CA THR A 177 -0.78 4.29 -10.48
C THR A 177 -1.44 5.61 -10.13
N PHE A 178 -2.73 5.73 -10.43
CA PHE A 178 -3.54 6.89 -10.06
C PHE A 178 -3.99 6.83 -8.60
N GLY A 179 -4.16 5.64 -8.03
CA GLY A 179 -4.29 5.43 -6.59
C GLY A 179 -2.98 4.91 -6.01
N ASP A 180 -3.10 3.83 -5.25
CA ASP A 180 -1.98 3.17 -4.57
C ASP A 180 -1.24 2.20 -5.51
N GLY A 181 -0.04 1.76 -5.13
CA GLY A 181 0.62 0.65 -5.82
C GLY A 181 -0.09 -0.67 -5.53
N ILE A 182 -0.12 -1.05 -4.25
CA ILE A 182 -0.86 -2.20 -3.73
C ILE A 182 -1.78 -1.73 -2.60
N PHE A 183 -3.04 -2.15 -2.63
CA PHE A 183 -4.01 -1.89 -1.56
C PHE A 183 -4.41 -3.21 -0.91
N ILE A 184 -4.29 -3.33 0.41
CA ILE A 184 -4.69 -4.52 1.18
C ILE A 184 -5.72 -4.10 2.21
N GLY A 185 -6.95 -4.55 2.08
CA GLY A 185 -8.01 -4.07 2.96
C GLY A 185 -9.39 -4.59 2.62
N SER A 186 -10.33 -3.65 2.64
CA SER A 186 -11.74 -3.87 2.34
C SER A 186 -12.37 -2.63 1.71
N GLU A 187 -13.50 -2.83 1.02
CA GLU A 187 -14.37 -1.76 0.51
C GLU A 187 -15.76 -1.74 1.19
N ASP A 188 -16.06 -2.76 1.99
CA ASP A 188 -17.32 -2.98 2.69
C ASP A 188 -17.12 -3.21 4.20
N GLY A 189 -15.88 -3.03 4.69
CA GLY A 189 -15.43 -3.23 6.06
C GLY A 189 -15.37 -4.69 6.50
N GLY A 190 -15.15 -5.61 5.58
CA GLY A 190 -14.49 -6.89 5.82
C GLY A 190 -12.98 -6.73 6.06
N PHE A 191 -12.20 -7.80 5.88
CA PHE A 191 -10.75 -7.78 6.03
C PHE A 191 -10.08 -8.85 5.17
N SER A 192 -8.82 -8.63 4.83
CA SER A 192 -7.97 -9.66 4.20
C SER A 192 -7.14 -10.42 5.23
N GLU A 193 -6.85 -11.70 5.00
CA GLU A 193 -6.11 -12.54 5.94
C GLU A 193 -5.01 -13.34 5.25
N ASN A 194 -3.84 -13.48 5.88
CA ASN A 194 -2.71 -14.25 5.35
C ASN A 194 -2.29 -13.73 3.96
N VAL A 195 -1.89 -12.46 3.91
CA VAL A 195 -1.43 -11.80 2.67
C VAL A 195 0.08 -11.65 2.72
N VAL A 196 0.77 -12.16 1.70
CA VAL A 196 2.22 -12.05 1.55
C VAL A 196 2.54 -11.28 0.29
N VAL A 197 3.35 -10.22 0.42
CA VAL A 197 3.99 -9.54 -0.70
C VAL A 197 5.50 -9.70 -0.53
N ASP A 198 6.15 -10.39 -1.45
CA ASP A 198 7.58 -10.73 -1.38
C ASP A 198 8.31 -10.36 -2.66
N GLY A 199 9.25 -9.43 -2.56
CA GLY A 199 9.98 -8.96 -3.72
C GLY A 199 9.16 -7.96 -4.53
N GLY A 200 9.85 -6.99 -5.13
CA GLY A 200 9.23 -6.09 -6.08
C GLY A 200 9.69 -4.66 -5.95
N TRP A 201 9.19 -3.85 -6.88
CA TRP A 201 9.44 -2.43 -6.95
C TRP A 201 8.16 -1.68 -7.31
N ILE A 202 7.74 -0.79 -6.43
CA ILE A 202 6.62 0.12 -6.66
C ILE A 202 7.17 1.53 -6.84
N ASN A 203 6.85 2.19 -7.95
CA ASN A 203 7.40 3.52 -8.25
C ASN A 203 6.33 4.49 -8.74
N LYS A 204 6.35 5.74 -8.28
CA LYS A 204 5.42 6.78 -8.78
C LYS A 204 3.95 6.46 -8.56
N ALA A 205 3.60 5.82 -7.44
CA ALA A 205 2.21 5.78 -6.99
C ALA A 205 1.74 7.20 -6.64
N ARG A 206 0.49 7.55 -6.96
CA ARG A 206 0.00 8.91 -6.72
C ARG A 206 -0.31 9.16 -5.24
N ARG A 207 -0.82 8.14 -4.57
CA ARG A 207 -1.05 8.11 -3.12
C ARG A 207 0.04 7.32 -2.45
N ASN A 208 -0.24 6.10 -1.98
CA ASN A 208 0.72 5.31 -1.25
C ASN A 208 1.35 4.24 -2.15
N GLY A 209 2.56 3.83 -1.83
CA GLY A 209 3.14 2.65 -2.49
C GLY A 209 2.37 1.40 -2.11
N ILE A 210 2.17 1.17 -0.81
CA ILE A 210 1.31 0.12 -0.27
C ILE A 210 0.43 0.68 0.84
N SER A 211 -0.87 0.44 0.78
CA SER A 211 -1.82 0.74 1.87
C SER A 211 -2.30 -0.56 2.52
N VAL A 212 -2.33 -0.61 3.85
CA VAL A 212 -2.93 -1.69 4.65
C VAL A 212 -4.02 -1.08 5.53
N THR A 213 -5.28 -1.30 5.20
CA THR A 213 -6.42 -0.67 5.90
C THR A 213 -7.19 -1.66 6.77
N SER A 214 -7.43 -2.87 6.27
CA SER A 214 -8.14 -3.90 7.03
C SER A 214 -7.60 -5.29 6.71
N ALA A 215 -6.62 -5.74 7.48
CA ALA A 215 -6.03 -7.06 7.34
C ALA A 215 -5.47 -7.67 8.63
N LYS A 216 -5.38 -9.00 8.62
CA LYS A 216 -4.74 -9.82 9.65
C LYS A 216 -3.67 -10.71 9.03
N ASN A 217 -2.55 -10.90 9.73
CA ASN A 217 -1.44 -11.75 9.27
C ASN A 217 -0.90 -11.29 7.90
N VAL A 218 -0.36 -10.08 7.82
CA VAL A 218 0.23 -9.55 6.59
C VAL A 218 1.75 -9.59 6.68
N VAL A 219 2.42 -10.07 5.64
CA VAL A 219 3.88 -10.02 5.52
C VAL A 219 4.25 -9.26 4.25
N LEU A 220 4.82 -8.08 4.41
CA LEU A 220 5.44 -7.32 3.33
C LEU A 220 6.95 -7.44 3.49
N LYS A 221 7.65 -7.99 2.50
CA LYS A 221 9.10 -8.19 2.61
C LYS A 221 9.86 -8.07 1.32
N ASN A 222 11.10 -7.59 1.42
CA ASN A 222 12.00 -7.40 0.28
C ASN A 222 11.36 -6.50 -0.81
N ILE A 223 10.82 -5.34 -0.43
CA ILE A 223 10.15 -4.44 -1.38
C ILE A 223 10.87 -3.10 -1.40
N LEU A 224 11.12 -2.59 -2.62
CA LEU A 224 11.51 -1.21 -2.85
C LEU A 224 10.27 -0.37 -3.21
N ILE A 225 10.08 0.75 -2.53
CA ILE A 225 9.00 1.70 -2.82
C ILE A 225 9.61 3.08 -3.01
N SER A 226 9.36 3.70 -4.16
CA SER A 226 10.00 4.97 -4.49
C SER A 226 9.06 6.00 -5.11
N ASN A 227 9.37 7.26 -4.88
CA ASN A 227 8.72 8.40 -5.51
C ASN A 227 7.19 8.39 -5.38
N THR A 228 6.62 8.20 -4.19
CA THR A 228 5.17 8.37 -3.97
C THR A 228 4.82 9.86 -3.80
N TYR A 229 3.91 10.37 -4.62
CA TYR A 229 3.55 11.81 -4.64
C TYR A 229 2.28 12.09 -5.45
N GLY A 230 1.58 13.17 -5.14
CA GLY A 230 0.51 13.76 -5.95
C GLY A 230 -0.88 13.76 -5.30
N HIS A 231 -1.12 12.94 -4.28
CA HIS A 231 -2.34 12.97 -3.47
C HIS A 231 -2.08 12.32 -2.11
N ASP A 232 -2.57 12.91 -1.03
CA ASP A 232 -2.34 12.42 0.33
C ASP A 232 -2.78 10.95 0.52
N PRO A 233 -2.07 10.17 1.38
CA PRO A 233 -0.95 10.58 2.24
C PRO A 233 0.44 10.67 1.59
N GLN A 234 0.68 10.04 0.44
CA GLN A 234 1.98 10.09 -0.28
C GLN A 234 3.12 9.35 0.43
N CYS A 235 2.81 8.26 1.12
CA CYS A 235 3.76 7.45 1.87
C CYS A 235 4.25 6.23 1.06
N GLY A 236 5.43 5.72 1.41
CA GLY A 236 5.90 4.45 0.88
C GLY A 236 4.96 3.32 1.27
N ILE A 237 4.83 3.08 2.58
CA ILE A 237 3.81 2.21 3.16
C ILE A 237 2.94 3.02 4.11
N ASP A 238 1.63 2.78 4.09
CA ASP A 238 0.68 3.39 4.99
C ASP A 238 -0.22 2.32 5.63
N ILE A 239 -0.26 2.31 6.96
CA ILE A 239 -1.15 1.44 7.73
C ILE A 239 -2.24 2.34 8.30
N GLU A 240 -3.39 2.38 7.62
CA GLU A 240 -4.49 3.34 7.84
C GLU A 240 -5.86 2.65 7.81
N PRO A 241 -6.39 2.10 8.93
CA PRO A 241 -7.77 1.65 8.97
C PRO A 241 -8.71 2.81 8.64
N SER A 242 -9.75 2.50 7.87
CA SER A 242 -10.70 3.47 7.32
C SER A 242 -12.08 3.38 7.98
N TRP A 243 -12.34 2.30 8.71
CA TRP A 243 -13.56 2.12 9.49
C TRP A 243 -13.29 1.60 10.89
N GLU A 244 -14.20 1.94 11.82
CA GLU A 244 -14.17 1.41 13.17
C GLU A 244 -14.18 -0.13 13.26
N LYS A 245 -14.73 -0.82 12.25
CA LYS A 245 -14.80 -2.28 12.23
C LYS A 245 -13.57 -2.93 11.62
N ASP A 246 -12.67 -2.17 11.01
CA ASP A 246 -11.45 -2.70 10.39
C ASP A 246 -10.57 -3.44 11.40
N ILE A 247 -9.68 -4.25 10.85
CA ILE A 247 -8.72 -5.06 11.60
C ILE A 247 -7.32 -4.69 11.11
N VAL A 248 -6.43 -4.33 12.01
CA VAL A 248 -5.00 -4.22 11.71
C VAL A 248 -4.28 -5.02 12.78
N ASN A 249 -3.95 -6.27 12.50
CA ASN A 249 -3.32 -7.13 13.49
C ASN A 249 -2.33 -8.11 12.88
N ASN A 250 -1.19 -8.30 13.57
CA ASN A 250 -0.09 -9.13 13.11
C ASN A 250 0.42 -8.74 11.71
N ILE A 251 0.93 -7.51 11.61
CA ILE A 251 1.52 -6.97 10.38
C ILE A 251 3.05 -7.00 10.51
N LEU A 252 3.73 -7.67 9.58
CA LEU A 252 5.18 -7.74 9.51
C LEU A 252 5.69 -7.03 8.25
N LEU A 253 6.48 -5.99 8.45
CA LEU A 253 7.28 -5.32 7.42
C LEU A 253 8.73 -5.73 7.61
N LYS A 254 9.35 -6.39 6.62
CA LYS A 254 10.72 -6.90 6.75
C LYS A 254 11.58 -6.58 5.54
N ASN A 255 12.74 -5.98 5.75
CA ASN A 255 13.66 -5.61 4.65
C ASN A 255 12.92 -4.75 3.60
N ILE A 256 12.40 -3.61 4.05
CA ILE A 256 11.70 -2.64 3.22
C ILE A 256 12.66 -1.48 2.93
N TYR A 257 12.74 -1.08 1.67
CA TYR A 257 13.46 0.12 1.28
C TYR A 257 12.49 1.16 0.73
N THR A 258 12.49 2.34 1.30
CA THR A 258 11.71 3.48 0.82
C THR A 258 12.63 4.59 0.35
N PHE A 259 12.35 5.15 -0.82
CA PHE A 259 13.26 6.10 -1.48
C PHE A 259 12.49 7.29 -2.05
N HIS A 260 12.74 8.48 -1.51
CA HIS A 260 12.13 9.73 -1.96
C HIS A 260 10.59 9.70 -2.00
N ASN A 261 9.94 9.33 -0.90
CA ASN A 261 8.49 9.45 -0.79
C ASN A 261 8.13 10.82 -0.18
N GLN A 262 7.12 11.51 -0.74
CA GLN A 262 6.86 12.92 -0.41
C GLN A 262 6.60 13.16 1.09
N VAL A 263 5.95 12.22 1.77
CA VAL A 263 5.62 12.35 3.21
C VAL A 263 6.45 11.42 4.08
N ALA A 264 6.27 10.10 3.98
CA ALA A 264 6.99 9.18 4.85
C ALA A 264 7.45 7.93 4.11
N GLY A 265 8.53 7.31 4.60
CA GLY A 265 8.85 5.93 4.26
C GLY A 265 7.73 5.00 4.70
N ILE A 266 7.43 5.01 5.99
CA ILE A 266 6.31 4.28 6.59
C ILE A 266 5.46 5.22 7.43
N ALA A 267 4.14 5.19 7.25
CA ALA A 267 3.16 5.84 8.11
C ALA A 267 2.28 4.80 8.80
N ILE A 268 1.93 5.07 10.05
CA ILE A 268 0.95 4.31 10.83
C ILE A 268 -0.06 5.30 11.40
N ASN A 269 -1.28 5.26 10.89
CA ASN A 269 -2.38 6.07 11.35
C ASN A 269 -3.45 5.16 11.96
N LEU A 270 -3.70 5.24 13.26
CA LEU A 270 -4.70 4.43 13.98
C LEU A 270 -5.85 5.27 14.53
N ASN A 271 -5.99 6.52 14.10
CA ASN A 271 -7.01 7.44 14.61
C ASN A 271 -8.43 6.88 14.50
N GLU A 272 -8.73 6.14 13.43
CA GLU A 272 -10.03 5.50 13.22
C GLU A 272 -10.34 4.40 14.26
N PHE A 273 -9.37 4.00 15.08
CA PHE A 273 -9.54 3.01 16.14
C PHE A 273 -9.88 3.58 17.52
N ASN A 274 -10.13 4.89 17.62
CA ASN A 274 -10.64 5.52 18.85
C ASN A 274 -12.09 5.08 19.14
N ARG A 275 -12.42 4.77 20.41
CA ARG A 275 -13.69 4.13 20.81
C ARG A 275 -14.31 4.78 22.03
N GLN A 276 -15.64 4.84 22.01
CA GLN A 276 -16.43 5.24 23.17
C GLN A 276 -16.42 4.20 24.29
N ASN A 277 -16.50 2.90 23.94
CA ASN A 277 -16.66 1.81 24.89
C ASN A 277 -15.40 0.95 24.97
N ALA A 278 -14.92 0.68 26.19
CA ALA A 278 -13.75 -0.16 26.45
C ALA A 278 -13.85 -1.58 25.86
N SER A 279 -15.07 -2.12 25.73
CA SER A 279 -15.31 -3.45 25.14
C SER A 279 -14.93 -3.56 23.66
N ASN A 280 -14.81 -2.42 22.96
CA ASN A 280 -14.61 -2.37 21.51
C ASN A 280 -13.19 -1.95 21.11
N ILE A 281 -12.27 -1.87 22.08
CA ILE A 281 -10.87 -1.52 21.86
C ILE A 281 -10.24 -2.50 20.87
N LYS A 282 -9.55 -1.94 19.86
CA LYS A 282 -8.85 -2.72 18.84
C LYS A 282 -7.47 -3.14 19.32
N LYS A 283 -7.07 -4.36 18.98
CA LYS A 283 -5.72 -4.88 19.23
C LYS A 283 -4.87 -4.79 17.97
N VAL A 284 -3.76 -4.07 18.05
CA VAL A 284 -2.86 -3.79 16.92
C VAL A 284 -1.46 -4.26 17.23
N ASP A 285 -0.94 -5.16 16.40
CA ASP A 285 0.42 -5.66 16.50
C ASP A 285 1.13 -5.47 15.16
N ILE A 286 2.21 -4.69 15.17
CA ILE A 286 2.99 -4.35 13.98
C ILE A 286 4.47 -4.56 14.30
N THR A 287 5.20 -5.23 13.42
CA THR A 287 6.65 -5.34 13.50
C THR A 287 7.27 -4.83 12.21
N ILE A 288 8.19 -3.88 12.36
CA ILE A 288 9.01 -3.32 11.29
C ILE A 288 10.45 -3.73 11.59
N ASP A 289 11.04 -4.56 10.74
CA ASP A 289 12.41 -5.04 10.89
C ASP A 289 13.21 -4.75 9.62
N LYS A 290 14.36 -4.08 9.75
CA LYS A 290 15.21 -3.68 8.62
C LYS A 290 14.48 -2.80 7.62
N HIS A 291 13.88 -1.72 8.12
CA HIS A 291 13.38 -0.65 7.25
C HIS A 291 14.50 0.36 6.99
N THR A 292 14.82 0.59 5.72
CA THR A 292 15.66 1.70 5.29
C THR A 292 14.81 2.74 4.60
N ASP A 293 14.90 4.00 5.03
CA ASP A 293 14.36 5.13 4.29
C ASP A 293 15.47 6.08 3.86
N GLU A 294 15.38 6.57 2.63
CA GLU A 294 16.29 7.57 2.10
C GLU A 294 15.52 8.69 1.39
N GLY A 295 15.63 9.91 1.91
CA GLY A 295 15.16 11.12 1.24
C GLY A 295 13.65 11.39 1.33
N SER A 296 12.87 10.61 2.08
CA SER A 296 11.48 10.97 2.41
C SER A 296 11.46 12.09 3.46
N ARG A 297 10.36 12.86 3.59
CA ARG A 297 10.29 13.89 4.68
C ARG A 297 10.46 13.25 6.06
N HIS A 298 9.83 12.10 6.27
CA HIS A 298 9.96 11.27 7.47
C HIS A 298 10.39 9.85 7.13
N GLY A 299 11.23 9.23 7.96
CA GLY A 299 11.48 7.79 7.86
C GLY A 299 10.26 7.02 8.36
N LEU A 300 9.81 7.40 9.57
CA LEU A 300 8.61 6.89 10.21
C LEU A 300 7.67 8.05 10.61
N LEU A 301 6.37 7.84 10.39
CA LEU A 301 5.31 8.74 10.84
C LEU A 301 4.27 7.94 11.65
N THR A 302 3.87 8.42 12.83
CA THR A 302 2.79 7.79 13.62
C THR A 302 1.73 8.79 14.07
N SER A 303 0.46 8.50 13.81
CA SER A 303 -0.70 9.20 14.38
C SER A 303 -1.61 8.16 15.02
N LEU A 304 -1.57 8.02 16.34
CA LEU A 304 -2.14 6.84 17.00
C LEU A 304 -3.44 7.12 17.76
N ASN A 305 -3.74 8.38 18.06
CA ASN A 305 -4.92 8.81 18.80
C ASN A 305 -5.28 10.27 18.41
N THR A 306 -6.57 10.62 18.48
CA THR A 306 -7.10 11.98 18.30
C THR A 306 -7.56 12.61 19.61
N GLU A 307 -7.65 11.85 20.70
CA GLU A 307 -8.18 12.24 22.03
C GLU A 307 -9.68 12.60 22.05
N ASP A 308 -10.38 12.46 20.92
CA ASP A 308 -11.81 12.75 20.82
C ASP A 308 -12.68 11.74 21.58
N LEU A 309 -12.15 10.54 21.85
CA LEU A 309 -12.86 9.45 22.51
C LEU A 309 -12.03 8.87 23.66
N PRO A 310 -12.67 8.29 24.70
CA PRO A 310 -11.99 7.89 25.93
C PRO A 310 -11.04 6.69 25.79
N HIS A 311 -11.09 5.96 24.67
CA HIS A 311 -10.24 4.81 24.42
C HIS A 311 -9.65 4.85 23.02
N ASP A 312 -8.42 4.37 22.87
CA ASP A 312 -7.72 4.22 21.59
C ASP A 312 -7.26 2.76 21.39
N ALA A 313 -6.58 2.51 20.28
CA ALA A 313 -6.04 1.18 19.99
C ALA A 313 -4.99 0.76 21.04
N GLN A 314 -4.92 -0.55 21.32
CA GLN A 314 -3.93 -1.13 22.23
C GLN A 314 -3.11 -2.22 21.53
N GLY A 315 -1.89 -2.44 21.99
CA GLY A 315 -1.03 -3.49 21.42
C GLY A 315 0.42 -3.02 21.33
N LEU A 316 1.16 -3.57 20.38
CA LEU A 316 2.61 -3.41 20.31
C LEU A 316 3.10 -3.13 18.89
N ILE A 317 3.82 -2.03 18.73
CA ILE A 317 4.56 -1.70 17.51
C ILE A 317 6.06 -1.85 17.82
N LYS A 318 6.73 -2.77 17.12
CA LYS A 318 8.18 -2.97 17.22
C LYS A 318 8.86 -2.41 15.99
N ILE A 319 9.87 -1.57 16.17
CA ILE A 319 10.72 -1.05 15.11
C ILE A 319 12.15 -1.46 15.41
N LYS A 320 12.73 -2.27 14.52
CA LYS A 320 14.02 -2.92 14.71
C LYS A 320 14.93 -2.67 13.52
N ASN A 321 16.20 -2.40 13.80
CA ASN A 321 17.26 -2.35 12.79
C ASN A 321 16.93 -1.36 11.65
N ALA A 322 16.32 -0.23 11.99
CA ALA A 322 15.93 0.77 10.99
C ALA A 322 17.10 1.70 10.66
N ASP A 323 17.16 2.16 9.42
CA ASP A 323 18.19 3.08 8.93
C ASP A 323 17.52 4.24 8.17
N TRP A 324 17.53 5.42 8.76
CA TRP A 324 16.82 6.59 8.27
C TRP A 324 17.81 7.68 7.84
N ARG A 325 17.78 7.99 6.55
CA ARG A 325 18.78 8.81 5.89
C ARG A 325 18.13 9.97 5.16
N GLN A 326 18.77 11.14 5.23
CA GLN A 326 18.37 12.35 4.50
C GLN A 326 16.93 12.79 4.77
N ASN A 327 16.32 12.33 5.87
CA ASN A 327 14.99 12.76 6.27
C ASN A 327 15.02 14.18 6.82
N GLN A 328 13.96 14.97 6.58
CA GLN A 328 13.82 16.26 7.27
C GLN A 328 13.65 16.04 8.77
N VAL A 329 12.73 15.13 9.14
CA VAL A 329 12.50 14.69 10.53
C VAL A 329 12.38 13.16 10.52
N PRO A 330 13.39 12.39 10.97
CA PRO A 330 13.42 10.93 10.84
C PRO A 330 12.20 10.22 11.43
N TYR A 331 11.76 10.65 12.61
CA TYR A 331 10.52 10.16 13.23
C TYR A 331 9.61 11.34 13.59
N TRP A 332 8.43 11.34 13.01
CA TRP A 332 7.36 12.27 13.37
C TRP A 332 6.21 11.53 14.03
N PHE A 333 5.59 12.16 15.03
CA PHE A 333 4.43 11.62 15.73
C PHE A 333 3.46 12.73 16.14
N THR A 334 2.17 12.41 16.25
CA THR A 334 1.21 13.31 16.93
C THR A 334 1.48 13.33 18.43
N PRO A 335 1.41 14.50 19.10
CA PRO A 335 1.78 14.64 20.51
C PRO A 335 0.75 14.02 21.49
N ASN A 336 -0.38 13.56 20.97
CA ASN A 336 -1.49 12.99 21.74
C ASN A 336 -1.06 11.73 22.50
N ARG A 337 -1.59 11.54 23.70
CA ARG A 337 -1.31 10.32 24.47
C ARG A 337 -1.92 9.10 23.77
N HIS A 338 -1.23 7.97 23.84
CA HIS A 338 -1.72 6.73 23.23
C HIS A 338 -1.44 5.50 24.11
N SER A 339 -2.29 4.48 23.99
CA SER A 339 -2.18 3.21 24.73
C SER A 339 -1.32 2.17 24.01
N ILE A 340 -0.99 2.38 22.74
CA ILE A 340 -0.06 1.52 21.99
C ILE A 340 1.31 1.56 22.64
N LYS A 341 1.91 0.39 22.88
CA LYS A 341 3.32 0.28 23.27
C LYS A 341 4.19 0.33 22.02
N ILE A 342 5.24 1.14 22.04
CA ILE A 342 6.21 1.20 20.94
C ILE A 342 7.60 0.84 21.45
N GLU A 343 8.27 -0.06 20.76
CA GLU A 343 9.63 -0.50 21.07
C GLU A 343 10.55 -0.19 19.89
N PHE A 344 11.55 0.67 20.11
CA PHE A 344 12.62 0.95 19.18
C PHE A 344 13.89 0.22 19.59
N SER A 345 14.56 -0.46 18.65
CA SER A 345 15.88 -1.08 18.88
C SER A 345 16.75 -1.02 17.62
N GLY A 346 18.03 -0.68 17.76
CA GLY A 346 18.96 -0.60 16.62
C GLY A 346 18.54 0.41 15.56
N ILE A 347 18.19 1.62 15.98
CA ILE A 347 17.80 2.71 15.08
C ILE A 347 19.04 3.51 14.69
N VAL A 348 19.32 3.54 13.40
CA VAL A 348 20.38 4.34 12.78
C VAL A 348 19.75 5.56 12.12
N ILE A 349 20.30 6.74 12.45
CA ILE A 349 19.94 8.02 11.83
C ILE A 349 21.26 8.66 11.40
N ASP A 350 21.37 9.01 10.12
CA ASP A 350 22.61 9.50 9.50
C ASP A 350 23.13 10.82 10.10
N HIS A 351 22.23 11.71 10.49
CA HIS A 351 22.56 13.03 11.01
C HIS A 351 22.58 13.06 12.54
N LEU A 352 23.76 13.31 13.14
CA LEU A 352 23.99 13.25 14.59
C LEU A 352 22.99 14.06 15.42
N GLN A 353 22.69 15.31 15.03
CA GLN A 353 21.73 16.12 15.79
C GLN A 353 20.31 15.55 15.73
N LYS A 354 19.86 15.06 14.56
CA LYS A 354 18.53 14.46 14.40
C LYS A 354 18.41 13.16 15.19
N LYS A 355 19.51 12.40 15.30
CA LYS A 355 19.60 11.23 16.18
C LYS A 355 19.39 11.63 17.66
N LYS A 356 20.12 12.64 18.15
CA LYS A 356 19.95 13.14 19.52
C LYS A 356 18.53 13.64 19.78
N ASP A 357 17.95 14.37 18.82
CA ASP A 357 16.58 14.87 18.91
C ASP A 357 15.56 13.71 18.97
N PHE A 358 15.74 12.68 18.14
CA PHE A 358 14.94 11.46 18.18
C PHE A 358 15.02 10.78 19.54
N GLU A 359 16.23 10.48 20.04
CA GLU A 359 16.43 9.80 21.32
C GLU A 359 15.85 10.59 22.50
N THR A 360 15.99 11.92 22.47
CA THR A 360 15.46 12.81 23.50
C THR A 360 13.93 12.84 23.47
N LYS A 361 13.33 12.97 22.28
CA LYS A 361 11.87 12.97 22.12
C LYS A 361 11.27 11.66 22.60
N VAL A 362 11.79 10.54 22.11
CA VAL A 362 11.26 9.20 22.36
C VAL A 362 11.28 8.83 23.85
N LYS A 363 12.30 9.25 24.60
CA LYS A 363 12.38 9.02 26.06
C LYS A 363 11.29 9.72 26.87
N ASN A 364 10.67 10.76 26.31
CA ASN A 364 9.65 11.55 26.99
C ASN A 364 8.21 11.16 26.59
N ILE A 365 8.04 10.20 25.68
CA ILE A 365 6.70 9.73 25.24
C ILE A 365 6.29 8.55 26.11
N GLU A 366 5.10 8.64 26.69
CA GLU A 366 4.51 7.52 27.44
C GLU A 366 4.33 6.30 26.53
N ASN A 367 4.50 5.09 27.09
CA ASN A 367 4.38 3.82 26.37
C ASN A 367 5.40 3.60 25.23
N VAL A 368 6.39 4.47 25.08
CA VAL A 368 7.48 4.28 24.11
C VAL A 368 8.77 3.94 24.84
N LYS A 369 9.49 2.95 24.31
CA LYS A 369 10.80 2.51 24.85
C LYS A 369 11.84 2.48 23.76
N LEU A 370 13.00 3.06 24.08
CA LEU A 370 14.23 2.83 23.33
C LEU A 370 15.01 1.73 24.05
N ILE A 371 15.13 0.58 23.41
CA ILE A 371 15.82 -0.60 23.94
C ILE A 371 17.28 -0.51 23.48
N SER A 372 18.22 -0.54 24.42
CA SER A 372 19.64 -0.66 24.11
C SER A 372 19.91 -1.98 23.40
N GLU A 373 20.77 -1.95 22.38
CA GLU A 373 21.17 -3.14 21.62
C GLU A 373 21.75 -4.25 22.51
#